data_AF-A0A1B6E236-F1
#
_entry.id   AF-A0A1B6E236-F1
#
_cell.length_a   1.000
_cell.length_b   1.000
_cell.length_c   1.000
_cell.angle_alpha   90.00
_cell.angle_beta   90.00
_cell.angle_gamma   90.00
#
_symmetry.space_group_name_H-M   'P 1'
#
loop_
_entity.id
_entity.type
_entity.pdbx_description
1 polymer ?
#
loop_
_entity_poly.entity_id
_entity_poly.type
_entity_poly.pdbx_seq_one_letter_code
_entity_poly.pdbx_strand_id
1 'polypeptide(L)'
;MAIFKSRGLRMSLEKQETLLKLSILSLAAILSFSTRLFSVLRFESVIHEFDPYFNFRTTKYLVEEGFYKFHNWFDDRAWYPLGRIIGGTIYPGLMITSAVLYHLMRLVNITIEIRNVCVFLAPFFSSLTTIITYLLTKEVKDTGSGLVAAAMIAIVPGYISRSVAGSYDNEAIAIFCMLLTYFLWIKAVKTGSILWATMTSLAYFYMVSSWGGYVFLINLIPMHVLTLMITGRFSHRIYVAYSTVYCIGTILSMQISFVGFQPVMSSEHMLALGVFGLCQLHSFVDYVRSKMSNEDFDVLFKAIVVTLLSIGGVVGAILTVTGKVAPWTGRFYTLLDPSYAKYHIPIIASVSEHQPTSWASFYFDLQMLVFMFPVGLYFCFSKLTDANIFLILYGVTSIYFAVR
;
A
#
# COMPACT_ATOMS: atom_id res chain seq x y z
N MET A 1 -22.60 25.23 -47.79
CA MET A 1 -21.45 24.60 -47.10
C MET A 1 -21.99 23.52 -46.18
N ALA A 2 -22.39 22.40 -46.79
CA ALA A 2 -23.04 21.26 -46.15
C ALA A 2 -22.16 20.04 -46.39
N ILE A 3 -21.09 19.88 -45.61
CA ILE A 3 -20.20 18.74 -45.65
C ILE A 3 -19.78 18.48 -44.19
N PHE A 4 -19.91 17.22 -43.76
CA PHE A 4 -19.83 16.70 -42.37
C PHE A 4 -21.13 16.64 -41.55
N LYS A 5 -22.24 16.27 -42.19
CA LYS A 5 -23.15 15.31 -41.54
C LYS A 5 -22.53 13.92 -41.67
N SER A 6 -21.54 13.62 -40.83
CA SER A 6 -21.10 12.22 -40.73
C SER A 6 -22.29 11.41 -40.23
N ARG A 7 -22.62 10.32 -40.91
CA ARG A 7 -23.45 9.24 -40.36
C ARG A 7 -22.64 8.50 -39.27
N GLY A 8 -22.04 9.24 -38.33
CA GLY A 8 -21.36 8.71 -37.17
C GLY A 8 -22.40 8.37 -36.13
N LEU A 9 -22.52 7.07 -35.81
CA LEU A 9 -23.27 6.49 -34.70
C LEU A 9 -24.17 7.47 -33.92
N ARG A 10 -25.50 7.43 -34.12
CA ARG A 10 -26.48 8.07 -33.23
C ARG A 10 -26.44 7.36 -31.86
N MET A 11 -25.40 7.63 -31.09
CA MET A 11 -25.26 7.21 -29.71
C MET A 11 -25.94 8.23 -28.81
N SER A 12 -26.59 7.76 -27.74
CA SER A 12 -27.06 8.63 -26.67
C SER A 12 -25.86 9.33 -26.01
N LEU A 13 -26.09 10.50 -25.40
CA LEU A 13 -25.05 11.26 -24.71
C LEU A 13 -24.30 10.41 -23.66
N GLU A 14 -25.02 9.56 -22.92
CA GLU A 14 -24.43 8.61 -21.95
C GLU A 14 -23.49 7.59 -22.61
N LYS A 15 -23.85 7.09 -23.80
CA LYS A 15 -23.00 6.17 -24.56
C LYS A 15 -21.76 6.88 -25.09
N GLN A 16 -21.88 8.13 -25.53
CA GLN A 16 -20.74 8.95 -25.95
C GLN A 16 -19.79 9.22 -24.78
N GLU A 17 -20.32 9.58 -23.61
CA GLU A 17 -19.52 9.81 -22.41
C GLU A 17 -18.81 8.53 -21.94
N THR A 18 -19.49 7.39 -21.97
CA THR A 18 -18.90 6.09 -21.62
C THR A 18 -17.81 5.69 -22.60
N LEU A 19 -18.04 5.90 -23.91
CA LEU A 19 -17.05 5.65 -24.95
C LEU A 19 -15.82 6.53 -24.77
N LEU A 20 -16.00 7.81 -24.44
CA LEU A 20 -14.90 8.74 -24.19
C LEU A 20 -14.07 8.30 -22.97
N LYS A 21 -14.73 7.95 -21.86
CA LYS A 21 -14.06 7.43 -20.65
C LYS A 21 -13.25 6.17 -20.96
N LEU A 22 -13.85 5.22 -21.67
CA LEU A 22 -13.18 3.98 -22.06
C LEU A 22 -11.98 4.25 -22.99
N SER A 23 -12.14 5.17 -23.95
CA SER A 23 -11.09 5.54 -24.91
C SER A 23 -9.90 6.18 -24.21
N ILE A 24 -10.14 7.13 -23.29
CA ILE A 24 -9.08 7.80 -22.53
C ILE A 24 -8.34 6.80 -21.63
N LEU A 25 -9.06 5.94 -20.92
CA LEU A 25 -8.44 4.93 -20.05
C LEU A 25 -7.63 3.91 -20.86
N SER A 26 -8.15 3.47 -22.00
CA SER A 26 -7.44 2.55 -22.90
C SER A 26 -6.15 3.19 -23.42
N LEU A 27 -6.23 4.44 -23.88
CA LEU A 27 -5.07 5.17 -24.37
C LEU A 27 -4.05 5.40 -23.25
N ALA A 28 -4.49 5.77 -22.04
CA ALA A 28 -3.61 5.95 -20.89
C ALA A 28 -2.93 4.64 -20.47
N ALA A 29 -3.63 3.51 -20.49
CA ALA A 29 -3.07 2.20 -20.18
C ALA A 29 -2.05 1.74 -21.24
N ILE A 30 -2.33 1.97 -22.54
CA ILE A 30 -1.40 1.68 -23.64
C ILE A 30 -0.17 2.59 -23.56
N LEU A 31 -0.37 3.87 -23.25
CA LEU A 31 0.72 4.83 -23.08
C LEU A 31 1.61 4.43 -21.90
N SER A 32 1.01 4.06 -20.76
CA SER A 32 1.70 3.57 -19.56
C SER A 32 2.60 2.37 -19.88
N PHE A 33 2.09 1.43 -20.69
CA PHE A 33 2.88 0.28 -21.15
C PHE A 33 4.02 0.71 -22.08
N SER A 34 3.71 1.51 -23.10
CA SER A 34 4.62 1.85 -24.19
C SER A 34 5.82 2.68 -23.72
N THR A 35 5.62 3.63 -22.79
CA THR A 35 6.70 4.48 -22.26
C THR A 35 7.75 3.71 -21.46
N ARG A 36 7.46 2.47 -21.04
CA ARG A 36 8.37 1.62 -20.26
C ARG A 36 9.19 0.65 -21.10
N LEU A 37 9.00 0.63 -22.43
CA LEU A 37 9.67 -0.31 -23.34
C LEU A 37 11.01 0.20 -23.90
N PHE A 38 11.44 1.41 -23.58
CA PHE A 38 12.62 2.01 -24.22
C PHE A 38 13.91 1.21 -24.03
N SER A 39 14.10 0.54 -22.89
CA SER A 39 15.25 -0.35 -22.64
C SER A 39 15.24 -1.53 -23.62
N VAL A 40 14.12 -2.23 -23.70
CA VAL A 40 13.91 -3.41 -24.55
C VAL A 40 13.91 -3.07 -26.04
N LEU A 41 13.50 -1.86 -26.42
CA LEU A 41 13.54 -1.42 -27.82
C LEU A 41 14.94 -1.04 -28.29
N ARG A 42 15.77 -0.50 -27.39
CA ARG A 42 17.15 -0.08 -27.71
C ARG A 42 18.15 -1.23 -27.59
N PHE A 43 17.93 -2.12 -26.64
CA PHE A 43 18.81 -3.21 -26.29
C PHE A 43 18.06 -4.54 -26.34
N GLU A 44 18.58 -5.56 -25.67
CA GLU A 44 17.94 -6.87 -25.60
C GLU A 44 16.92 -6.96 -24.47
N SER A 45 15.95 -7.86 -24.62
CA SER A 45 14.97 -8.20 -23.58
C SER A 45 15.65 -9.04 -22.49
N VAL A 46 16.33 -8.37 -21.57
CA VAL A 46 17.02 -8.97 -20.43
C VAL A 46 16.63 -8.27 -19.13
N ILE A 47 16.90 -8.95 -18.02
CA ILE A 47 16.69 -8.39 -16.69
C ILE A 47 17.83 -7.42 -16.37
N HIS A 48 17.47 -6.27 -15.82
CA HIS A 48 18.39 -5.19 -15.50
C HIS A 48 18.59 -5.08 -13.99
N GLU A 49 19.63 -4.33 -13.59
CA GLU A 49 20.02 -4.10 -12.20
C GLU A 49 20.44 -5.38 -11.47
N PHE A 50 20.78 -5.26 -10.18
CA PHE A 50 21.36 -6.37 -9.41
C PHE A 50 20.27 -7.19 -8.70
N ASP A 51 19.31 -6.54 -8.06
CA ASP A 51 18.29 -7.17 -7.22
C ASP A 51 17.32 -8.08 -8.01
N PRO A 52 16.85 -7.69 -9.22
CA PRO A 52 15.92 -8.51 -10.01
C PRO A 52 16.43 -9.90 -10.41
N TYR A 53 17.75 -10.14 -10.44
CA TYR A 53 18.30 -11.46 -10.76
C TYR A 53 17.95 -12.51 -9.70
N PHE A 54 17.92 -12.11 -8.42
CA PHE A 54 17.48 -13.00 -7.35
C PHE A 54 16.01 -13.37 -7.54
N ASN A 55 15.15 -12.36 -7.74
CA ASN A 55 13.72 -12.55 -7.98
C ASN A 55 13.49 -13.48 -9.18
N PHE A 56 14.17 -13.26 -10.30
CA PHE A 56 14.06 -14.12 -11.47
C PHE A 56 14.47 -15.57 -11.22
N ARG A 57 15.61 -15.80 -10.54
CA ARG A 57 16.06 -17.15 -10.18
C ARG A 57 15.02 -17.86 -9.33
N THR A 58 14.44 -17.16 -8.34
CA THR A 58 13.42 -17.72 -7.47
C THR A 58 12.12 -18.04 -8.21
N THR A 59 11.70 -17.19 -9.16
CA THR A 59 10.54 -17.43 -10.03
C THR A 59 10.77 -18.61 -10.98
N LYS A 60 11.98 -18.73 -11.53
CA LYS A 60 12.36 -19.89 -12.36
C LYS A 60 12.25 -21.19 -11.56
N TYR A 61 12.79 -21.21 -10.34
CA TYR A 61 12.67 -22.36 -9.44
C TYR A 61 11.20 -22.70 -9.13
N LEU A 62 10.37 -21.69 -8.83
CA LEU A 62 8.94 -21.89 -8.57
C LEU A 62 8.20 -22.54 -9.74
N VAL A 63 8.52 -22.15 -10.98
CA VAL A 63 7.89 -22.67 -12.20
C VAL A 63 8.37 -24.09 -12.53
N GLU A 64 9.66 -24.40 -12.31
CA GLU A 64 10.25 -25.69 -12.63
C GLU A 64 9.94 -26.77 -11.57
N GLU A 65 10.00 -26.42 -10.29
CA GLU A 65 9.91 -27.36 -9.17
C GLU A 65 8.54 -27.36 -8.46
N GLY A 66 7.74 -26.30 -8.66
CA GLY A 66 6.42 -26.15 -8.08
C GLY A 66 6.40 -25.49 -6.69
N PHE A 67 5.19 -25.14 -6.25
CA PHE A 67 4.98 -24.30 -5.05
C PHE A 67 5.47 -24.92 -3.74
N TYR A 68 5.18 -26.19 -3.47
CA TYR A 68 5.54 -26.81 -2.19
C TYR A 68 7.06 -26.98 -2.01
N LYS A 69 7.78 -27.25 -3.10
CA LYS A 69 9.24 -27.30 -3.08
C LYS A 69 9.82 -25.90 -2.90
N PHE A 70 9.26 -24.90 -3.59
CA PHE A 70 9.63 -23.50 -3.42
C PHE A 70 9.43 -23.00 -1.97
N HIS A 71 8.30 -23.34 -1.35
CA HIS A 71 8.00 -22.93 0.02
C HIS A 71 9.00 -23.49 1.05
N ASN A 72 9.50 -24.70 0.82
CA ASN A 72 10.50 -25.35 1.68
C ASN A 72 11.93 -25.26 1.13
N TRP A 73 12.19 -24.34 0.19
CA TRP A 73 13.46 -24.30 -0.52
C TRP A 73 14.59 -23.77 0.37
N PHE A 74 15.62 -24.60 0.53
CA PHE A 74 16.93 -24.23 1.07
C PHE A 74 17.94 -24.09 -0.07
N ASP A 75 18.52 -22.91 -0.24
CA ASP A 75 19.54 -22.63 -1.24
C ASP A 75 20.94 -22.80 -0.63
N ASP A 76 21.63 -23.85 -1.05
CA ASP A 76 23.00 -24.18 -0.67
C ASP A 76 24.05 -23.43 -1.50
N ARG A 77 23.64 -22.73 -2.56
CA ARG A 77 24.54 -22.01 -3.49
C ARG A 77 24.82 -20.57 -3.09
N ALA A 78 24.08 -20.04 -2.11
CA ALA A 78 24.24 -18.68 -1.62
C ALA A 78 24.73 -18.69 -0.17
N TRP A 79 25.47 -17.66 0.24
CA TRP A 79 25.95 -17.50 1.63
C TRP A 79 26.79 -18.69 2.14
N TYR A 80 27.74 -19.19 1.33
CA TYR A 80 28.69 -20.20 1.80
C TYR A 80 29.48 -19.66 3.02
N PRO A 81 29.58 -20.41 4.13
CA PRO A 81 29.22 -21.82 4.34
C PRO A 81 27.84 -22.10 4.98
N LEU A 82 27.00 -21.09 5.18
CA LEU A 82 25.74 -21.19 5.93
C LEU A 82 24.57 -21.72 5.08
N GLY A 83 24.45 -21.27 3.83
CA GLY A 83 23.24 -21.44 3.03
C GLY A 83 22.14 -20.44 3.39
N ARG A 84 21.04 -20.41 2.62
CA ARG A 84 19.88 -19.54 2.87
C ARG A 84 18.56 -20.27 2.70
N ILE A 85 17.69 -20.22 3.71
CA ILE A 85 16.30 -20.67 3.61
C ILE A 85 15.52 -19.65 2.79
N ILE A 86 15.14 -19.95 1.55
CA ILE A 86 14.51 -18.97 0.66
C ILE A 86 13.04 -18.79 1.01
N GLY A 87 12.25 -19.88 1.06
CA GLY A 87 10.80 -19.79 1.23
C GLY A 87 10.33 -19.08 2.50
N GLY A 88 11.16 -19.08 3.55
CA GLY A 88 10.89 -18.37 4.80
C GLY A 88 11.52 -16.97 4.91
N THR A 89 12.39 -16.55 3.98
CA THR A 89 13.15 -15.28 4.07
C THR A 89 12.82 -14.26 2.98
N ILE A 90 11.72 -14.46 2.24
CA ILE A 90 11.31 -13.59 1.13
C ILE A 90 9.80 -13.32 1.15
N TYR A 91 9.41 -12.25 0.45
CA TYR A 91 8.03 -11.97 0.08
C TYR A 91 7.70 -12.70 -1.24
N PRO A 92 6.80 -13.69 -1.26
CA PRO A 92 6.61 -14.56 -2.42
C PRO A 92 5.68 -14.01 -3.50
N GLY A 93 5.06 -12.84 -3.28
CA GLY A 93 3.99 -12.30 -4.12
C GLY A 93 4.41 -12.06 -5.57
N LEU A 94 5.60 -11.49 -5.79
CA LEU A 94 6.14 -11.25 -7.13
C LEU A 94 6.31 -12.54 -7.94
N MET A 95 6.90 -13.56 -7.31
CA MET A 95 7.18 -14.85 -7.92
C MET A 95 5.89 -15.60 -8.23
N ILE A 96 4.95 -15.65 -7.26
CA ILE A 96 3.65 -16.32 -7.42
C ILE A 96 2.86 -15.66 -8.56
N THR A 97 2.77 -14.33 -8.59
CA THR A 97 2.04 -13.62 -9.65
C THR A 97 2.60 -13.93 -11.03
N SER A 98 3.93 -13.99 -11.15
CA SER A 98 4.60 -14.30 -12.41
C SER A 98 4.39 -15.76 -12.85
N ALA A 99 4.45 -16.69 -11.91
CA ALA A 99 4.18 -18.10 -12.16
C ALA A 99 2.71 -18.33 -12.57
N VAL A 100 1.75 -17.66 -11.91
CA VAL A 100 0.33 -17.73 -12.27
C VAL A 100 0.09 -17.21 -13.68
N LEU A 101 0.67 -16.05 -14.04
CA LEU A 101 0.58 -15.51 -15.39
C LEU A 101 1.18 -16.47 -16.42
N TYR A 102 2.33 -17.07 -16.11
CA TYR A 102 2.99 -18.06 -16.97
C TYR A 102 2.11 -19.30 -17.20
N HIS A 103 1.52 -19.87 -16.16
CA HIS A 103 0.64 -21.03 -16.27
C HIS A 103 -0.67 -20.69 -16.98
N LEU A 104 -1.23 -19.49 -16.76
CA LEU A 104 -2.41 -19.01 -17.48
C LEU A 104 -2.15 -18.90 -18.99
N MET A 105 -1.00 -18.35 -19.39
CA MET A 105 -0.62 -18.26 -20.81
C MET A 105 -0.46 -19.64 -21.45
N ARG A 106 0.16 -20.59 -20.73
CA ARG A 106 0.28 -21.99 -21.19
C ARG A 106 -1.07 -22.70 -21.29
N LEU A 107 -2.01 -22.41 -20.40
CA LEU A 107 -3.37 -22.96 -20.45
C LEU A 107 -4.10 -22.53 -21.72
N VAL A 108 -3.82 -21.33 -22.23
CA VAL A 108 -4.35 -20.80 -23.50
C VAL A 108 -3.44 -21.14 -24.69
N ASN A 109 -2.52 -22.10 -24.53
CA ASN A 109 -1.56 -22.55 -25.56
C ASN A 109 -0.61 -21.46 -26.09
N ILE A 110 -0.39 -20.37 -25.33
CA ILE A 110 0.59 -19.34 -25.63
C ILE A 110 1.91 -19.70 -24.94
N THR A 111 2.84 -20.29 -25.68
CA THR A 111 4.13 -20.75 -25.14
C THR A 111 5.14 -19.62 -25.06
N ILE A 112 5.18 -18.93 -23.93
CA ILE A 112 6.15 -17.86 -23.63
C ILE A 112 7.19 -18.37 -22.63
N GLU A 113 8.44 -17.95 -22.76
CA GLU A 113 9.49 -18.20 -21.79
C GLU A 113 9.26 -17.40 -20.50
N ILE A 114 9.54 -17.98 -19.33
CA ILE A 114 9.34 -17.31 -18.03
C ILE A 114 10.09 -15.98 -17.92
N ARG A 115 11.26 -15.88 -18.56
CA ARG A 115 12.05 -14.65 -18.65
C ARG A 115 11.24 -13.49 -19.26
N ASN A 116 10.52 -13.74 -20.34
CA ASN A 116 9.72 -12.69 -20.99
C ASN A 116 8.55 -12.26 -20.11
N VAL A 117 7.93 -13.18 -19.38
CA VAL A 117 6.89 -12.85 -18.38
C VAL A 117 7.47 -11.93 -17.31
N CYS A 118 8.66 -12.24 -16.77
CA CYS A 118 9.33 -11.40 -15.77
C CYS A 118 9.70 -10.01 -16.32
N VAL A 119 10.24 -9.93 -17.55
CA VAL A 119 10.65 -8.65 -18.17
C VAL A 119 9.45 -7.72 -18.39
N PHE A 120 8.32 -8.24 -18.87
CA PHE A 120 7.13 -7.43 -19.20
C PHE A 120 6.12 -7.29 -18.05
N LEU A 121 6.41 -7.85 -16.89
CA LEU A 121 5.52 -7.79 -15.73
C LEU A 121 5.32 -6.35 -15.24
N ALA A 122 6.41 -5.57 -15.10
CA ALA A 122 6.34 -4.21 -14.57
C ALA A 122 5.52 -3.25 -15.47
N PRO A 123 5.73 -3.22 -16.81
CA PRO A 123 4.84 -2.49 -17.71
C PRO A 123 3.37 -2.91 -17.63
N PHE A 124 3.09 -4.22 -17.53
CA PHE A 124 1.72 -4.73 -17.40
C PHE A 124 1.04 -4.23 -16.12
N PHE A 125 1.71 -4.35 -14.97
CA PHE A 125 1.17 -3.84 -13.71
C PHE A 125 1.06 -2.31 -13.70
N SER A 126 1.95 -1.58 -14.37
CA SER A 126 1.80 -0.14 -14.52
C SER A 126 0.53 0.28 -15.27
N SER A 127 0.14 -0.47 -16.32
CA SER A 127 -1.14 -0.24 -16.99
C SER A 127 -2.34 -0.48 -16.04
N LEU A 128 -2.25 -1.48 -15.15
CA LEU A 128 -3.26 -1.72 -14.13
C LEU A 128 -3.27 -0.61 -13.06
N THR A 129 -2.09 -0.11 -12.66
CA THR A 129 -1.93 1.02 -11.73
C THR A 129 -2.65 2.27 -12.26
N THR A 130 -2.57 2.54 -13.57
CA THR A 130 -3.32 3.62 -14.23
C THR A 130 -4.83 3.48 -14.02
N ILE A 131 -5.38 2.28 -14.18
CA ILE A 131 -6.82 2.00 -14.00
C ILE A 131 -7.23 2.14 -12.53
N ILE A 132 -6.43 1.60 -11.59
CA ILE A 132 -6.74 1.71 -10.16
C ILE A 132 -6.66 3.16 -9.67
N THR A 133 -5.71 3.95 -10.19
CA THR A 133 -5.60 5.38 -9.88
C THR A 133 -6.85 6.16 -10.31
N TYR A 134 -7.40 5.83 -11.49
CA TYR A 134 -8.69 6.36 -11.93
C TYR A 134 -9.80 6.02 -10.92
N LEU A 135 -9.90 4.76 -10.50
CA LEU A 135 -10.93 4.31 -9.57
C LEU A 135 -10.81 5.00 -8.19
N LEU A 136 -9.60 5.07 -7.64
CA LEU A 136 -9.31 5.75 -6.38
C LEU A 136 -9.73 7.23 -6.42
N THR A 137 -9.31 7.94 -7.46
CA THR A 137 -9.55 9.39 -7.58
C THR A 137 -11.02 9.68 -7.90
N LYS A 138 -11.67 8.82 -8.68
CA LYS A 138 -13.11 8.89 -8.93
C LYS A 138 -13.91 8.76 -7.65
N GLU A 139 -13.51 7.86 -6.75
CA GLU A 139 -14.18 7.72 -5.45
C GLU A 139 -14.02 8.99 -4.62
N VAL A 140 -12.89 9.68 -4.69
CA VAL A 140 -12.65 10.87 -3.86
C VAL A 140 -13.48 12.07 -4.32
N LYS A 141 -13.52 12.34 -5.63
CA LYS A 141 -14.15 13.57 -6.17
C LYS A 141 -15.11 13.29 -7.32
N ASP A 142 -14.59 13.14 -8.53
CA ASP A 142 -15.38 13.06 -9.75
C ASP A 142 -14.63 12.31 -10.86
N THR A 143 -15.34 11.93 -11.92
CA THR A 143 -14.77 11.18 -13.04
C THR A 143 -13.73 11.97 -13.82
N GLY A 144 -13.87 13.30 -13.93
CA GLY A 144 -12.92 14.15 -14.64
C GLY A 144 -11.56 14.14 -13.97
N SER A 145 -11.53 14.39 -12.65
CA SER A 145 -10.29 14.30 -11.85
C SER A 145 -9.65 12.91 -11.95
N GLY A 146 -10.45 11.84 -11.97
CA GLY A 146 -9.92 10.48 -12.11
C GLY A 146 -9.24 10.21 -13.44
N LEU A 147 -9.80 10.69 -14.56
CA LEU A 147 -9.18 10.54 -15.88
C LEU A 147 -7.85 11.29 -15.97
N VAL A 148 -7.79 12.50 -15.40
CA VAL A 148 -6.55 13.29 -15.35
C VAL A 148 -5.49 12.60 -14.49
N ALA A 149 -5.85 12.11 -13.31
CA ALA A 149 -4.93 11.40 -12.43
C ALA A 149 -4.36 10.12 -13.09
N ALA A 150 -5.19 9.37 -13.81
CA ALA A 150 -4.77 8.20 -14.57
C ALA A 150 -3.80 8.56 -15.70
N ALA A 151 -4.08 9.62 -16.46
CA ALA A 151 -3.18 10.10 -17.51
C ALA A 151 -1.83 10.57 -16.95
N MET A 152 -1.83 11.25 -15.80
CA MET A 152 -0.60 11.75 -15.15
C MET A 152 0.28 10.61 -14.62
N ILE A 153 -0.30 9.64 -13.90
CA ILE A 153 0.49 8.52 -13.35
C ILE A 153 1.02 7.57 -14.44
N ALA A 154 0.37 7.51 -15.60
CA ALA A 154 0.84 6.70 -16.72
C ALA A 154 2.25 7.12 -17.21
N ILE A 155 2.55 8.42 -17.15
CA ILE A 155 3.78 9.00 -17.71
C ILE A 155 4.73 9.60 -16.67
N VAL A 156 4.41 9.50 -15.37
CA VAL A 156 5.22 10.15 -14.32
C VAL A 156 6.63 9.51 -14.23
N PRO A 157 7.71 10.28 -14.43
CA PRO A 157 9.07 9.76 -14.43
C PRO A 157 9.46 9.00 -13.14
N GLY A 158 9.06 9.53 -11.98
CA GLY A 158 9.36 8.91 -10.69
C GLY A 158 8.79 7.49 -10.52
N TYR A 159 7.66 7.16 -11.15
CA TYR A 159 7.15 5.78 -11.16
C TYR A 159 7.79 4.95 -12.28
N ILE A 160 8.03 5.56 -13.45
CA ILE A 160 8.67 4.88 -14.58
C ILE A 160 10.04 4.33 -14.18
N SER A 161 10.85 5.07 -13.43
CA SER A 161 12.20 4.68 -13.01
C SER A 161 12.26 3.31 -12.33
N ARG A 162 11.24 2.95 -11.55
CA ARG A 162 11.14 1.66 -10.82
C ARG A 162 10.23 0.63 -11.51
N SER A 163 9.72 0.93 -12.70
CA SER A 163 8.78 0.05 -13.42
C SER A 163 9.09 -0.12 -14.91
N VAL A 164 10.34 0.14 -15.32
CA VAL A 164 10.82 -0.08 -16.70
C VAL A 164 10.77 -1.58 -17.03
N ALA A 165 10.53 -1.91 -18.30
CA ALA A 165 10.65 -3.29 -18.78
C ALA A 165 12.06 -3.84 -18.50
N GLY A 166 12.13 -5.01 -17.88
CA GLY A 166 13.38 -5.64 -17.41
C GLY A 166 13.69 -5.40 -15.93
N SER A 167 13.05 -4.43 -15.28
CA SER A 167 13.15 -4.17 -13.83
C SER A 167 12.20 -5.07 -13.05
N TYR A 168 12.56 -6.36 -12.91
CA TYR A 168 11.75 -7.36 -12.21
C TYR A 168 11.94 -7.31 -10.69
N ASP A 169 11.49 -6.20 -10.09
CA ASP A 169 11.53 -5.97 -8.64
C ASP A 169 10.14 -5.88 -8.00
N ASN A 170 10.10 -5.93 -6.68
CA ASN A 170 8.87 -5.99 -5.89
C ASN A 170 8.01 -4.73 -6.04
N GLU A 171 8.65 -3.58 -6.21
CA GLU A 171 8.03 -2.27 -6.42
C GLU A 171 7.09 -2.24 -7.63
N ALA A 172 7.39 -3.07 -8.64
CA ALA A 172 6.60 -3.18 -9.86
C ALA A 172 5.14 -3.56 -9.60
N ILE A 173 4.91 -4.46 -8.63
CA ILE A 173 3.56 -4.86 -8.20
C ILE A 173 3.11 -4.09 -6.96
N ALA A 174 4.04 -3.73 -6.06
CA ALA A 174 3.71 -3.12 -4.78
C ALA A 174 2.87 -1.84 -4.92
N ILE A 175 3.20 -0.97 -5.87
CA ILE A 175 2.47 0.29 -6.09
C ILE A 175 1.02 0.03 -6.51
N PHE A 176 0.79 -0.95 -7.39
CA PHE A 176 -0.56 -1.38 -7.75
C PHE A 176 -1.33 -1.90 -6.52
N CYS A 177 -0.72 -2.78 -5.72
CA CYS A 177 -1.34 -3.36 -4.53
C CYS A 177 -1.70 -2.29 -3.49
N MET A 178 -0.81 -1.32 -3.29
CA MET A 178 -1.01 -0.21 -2.38
C MET A 178 -2.22 0.63 -2.80
N LEU A 179 -2.28 1.06 -4.06
CA LEU A 179 -3.40 1.84 -4.57
C LEU A 179 -4.72 1.05 -4.57
N LEU A 180 -4.66 -0.26 -4.86
CA LEU A 180 -5.83 -1.14 -4.79
C LEU A 180 -6.38 -1.21 -3.37
N THR A 181 -5.49 -1.35 -2.38
CA THR A 181 -5.85 -1.37 -0.96
C THR A 181 -6.45 -0.03 -0.52
N TYR A 182 -5.88 1.10 -0.94
CA TYR A 182 -6.43 2.43 -0.64
C TYR A 182 -7.78 2.66 -1.28
N PHE A 183 -7.98 2.22 -2.53
CA PHE A 183 -9.27 2.32 -3.20
C PHE A 183 -10.35 1.54 -2.45
N LEU A 184 -10.06 0.28 -2.11
CA LEU A 184 -10.99 -0.57 -1.37
C LEU A 184 -11.22 -0.05 0.05
N TRP A 185 -10.20 0.50 0.72
CA TRP A 185 -10.33 1.14 2.03
C TRP A 185 -11.26 2.34 1.99
N ILE A 186 -11.05 3.30 1.07
CA ILE A 186 -11.93 4.47 0.92
C ILE A 186 -13.36 4.01 0.62
N LYS A 187 -13.53 3.01 -0.23
CA LYS A 187 -14.84 2.44 -0.55
C LYS A 187 -15.50 1.78 0.66
N ALA A 188 -14.74 1.07 1.48
CA ALA A 188 -15.21 0.46 2.72
C ALA A 188 -15.64 1.53 3.74
N VAL A 189 -14.88 2.61 3.90
CA VAL A 189 -15.24 3.73 4.81
C VAL A 189 -16.52 4.43 4.35
N LYS A 190 -16.67 4.69 3.05
CA LYS A 190 -17.87 5.36 2.51
C LYS A 190 -19.14 4.51 2.65
N THR A 191 -19.03 3.22 2.33
CA THR A 191 -20.18 2.30 2.31
C THR A 191 -20.50 1.73 3.69
N GLY A 192 -19.50 1.50 4.54
CA GLY A 192 -19.64 0.80 5.82
C GLY A 192 -19.96 -0.69 5.68
N SER A 193 -19.65 -1.31 4.54
CA SER A 193 -19.94 -2.73 4.29
C SER A 193 -18.78 -3.63 4.67
N ILE A 194 -19.09 -4.74 5.34
CA ILE A 194 -18.15 -5.83 5.67
C ILE A 194 -17.51 -6.39 4.40
N LEU A 195 -18.27 -6.52 3.30
CA LEU A 195 -17.76 -7.05 2.03
C LEU A 195 -16.60 -6.20 1.48
N TRP A 196 -16.74 -4.87 1.50
CA TRP A 196 -15.67 -4.00 1.04
C TRP A 196 -14.46 -4.05 2.00
N ALA A 197 -14.70 -4.17 3.31
CA ALA A 197 -13.63 -4.32 4.30
C ALA A 197 -12.88 -5.67 4.18
N THR A 198 -13.57 -6.77 3.89
CA THR A 198 -12.94 -8.08 3.63
C THR A 198 -12.12 -8.03 2.35
N MET A 199 -12.64 -7.39 1.29
CA MET A 199 -11.88 -7.19 0.05
C MET A 199 -10.64 -6.32 0.26
N THR A 200 -10.73 -5.27 1.08
CA THR A 200 -9.55 -4.49 1.50
C THR A 200 -8.53 -5.35 2.24
N SER A 201 -8.98 -6.28 3.09
CA SER A 201 -8.09 -7.19 3.83
C SER A 201 -7.37 -8.17 2.90
N LEU A 202 -8.06 -8.67 1.87
CA LEU A 202 -7.45 -9.52 0.85
C LEU A 202 -6.44 -8.75 -0.02
N ALA A 203 -6.74 -7.50 -0.38
CA ALA A 203 -5.80 -6.63 -1.09
C ALA A 203 -4.58 -6.29 -0.21
N TYR A 204 -4.80 -6.06 1.08
CA TYR A 204 -3.73 -5.88 2.06
C TYR A 204 -2.87 -7.14 2.20
N PHE A 205 -3.47 -8.33 2.26
CA PHE A 205 -2.71 -9.60 2.25
C PHE A 205 -1.84 -9.74 1.01
N TYR A 206 -2.38 -9.40 -0.17
CA TYR A 206 -1.60 -9.41 -1.41
C TYR A 206 -0.43 -8.41 -1.36
N MET A 207 -0.65 -7.22 -0.79
CA MET A 207 0.41 -6.24 -0.54
C MET A 207 1.50 -6.78 0.41
N VAL A 208 1.10 -7.36 1.55
CA VAL A 208 2.02 -7.99 2.53
C VAL A 208 2.84 -9.09 1.87
N SER A 209 2.23 -9.88 0.99
CA SER A 209 2.94 -10.94 0.27
C SER A 209 3.91 -10.40 -0.78
N SER A 210 3.73 -9.16 -1.25
CA SER A 210 4.48 -8.59 -2.38
C SER A 210 5.64 -7.69 -1.94
N TRP A 211 5.48 -6.87 -0.90
CA TRP A 211 6.50 -5.89 -0.51
C TRP A 211 6.46 -5.50 0.97
N GLY A 212 7.63 -5.22 1.54
CA GLY A 212 7.80 -4.87 2.95
C GLY A 212 7.15 -3.55 3.38
N GLY A 213 6.81 -2.65 2.45
CA GLY A 213 6.10 -1.41 2.79
C GLY A 213 4.63 -1.58 3.15
N TYR A 214 4.14 -2.81 3.35
CA TYR A 214 2.85 -3.05 4.02
C TYR A 214 2.80 -2.40 5.42
N VAL A 215 3.96 -2.21 6.07
CA VAL A 215 4.10 -1.50 7.34
C VAL A 215 3.65 -0.04 7.23
N PHE A 216 3.87 0.61 6.08
CA PHE A 216 3.35 1.96 5.84
C PHE A 216 1.82 1.96 5.79
N LEU A 217 1.25 0.97 5.09
CA LEU A 217 -0.19 0.83 4.90
C LEU A 217 -0.93 0.58 6.23
N ILE A 218 -0.41 -0.33 7.06
CA ILE A 218 -0.99 -0.68 8.35
C ILE A 218 -0.83 0.43 9.40
N ASN A 219 0.05 1.41 9.20
CA ASN A 219 0.17 2.58 10.07
C ASN A 219 -0.67 3.77 9.58
N LEU A 220 -0.82 3.93 8.27
CA LEU A 220 -1.62 5.01 7.68
C LEU A 220 -3.13 4.81 7.90
N ILE A 221 -3.64 3.58 7.77
CA ILE A 221 -5.07 3.29 7.98
C ILE A 221 -5.52 3.63 9.43
N PRO A 222 -4.82 3.17 10.50
CA PRO A 222 -5.12 3.59 11.87
C PRO A 222 -4.94 5.08 12.11
N MET A 223 -3.90 5.71 11.55
CA MET A 223 -3.72 7.18 11.65
C MET A 223 -4.95 7.92 11.11
N HIS A 224 -5.50 7.44 10.00
CA HIS A 224 -6.73 7.98 9.43
C HIS A 224 -7.92 7.80 10.37
N VAL A 225 -8.14 6.61 10.92
CA VAL A 225 -9.23 6.35 11.87
C VAL A 225 -9.09 7.21 13.14
N LEU A 226 -7.87 7.33 13.68
CA LEU A 226 -7.58 8.18 14.83
C LEU A 226 -7.87 9.65 14.53
N THR A 227 -7.50 10.14 13.35
CA THR A 227 -7.81 11.51 12.91
C THR A 227 -9.32 11.73 12.75
N LEU A 228 -10.06 10.72 12.28
CA LEU A 228 -11.53 10.79 12.21
C LEU A 228 -12.16 10.85 13.61
N MET A 229 -11.57 10.20 14.62
CA MET A 229 -12.01 10.33 16.01
C MET A 229 -11.73 11.72 16.57
N ILE A 230 -10.50 12.24 16.38
CA ILE A 230 -10.11 13.57 16.87
C ILE A 230 -10.97 14.67 16.24
N THR A 231 -11.33 14.53 14.96
CA THR A 231 -12.20 15.49 14.25
C THR A 231 -13.69 15.31 14.56
N GLY A 232 -14.07 14.36 15.42
CA GLY A 232 -15.47 14.10 15.80
C GLY A 232 -16.32 13.48 14.69
N ARG A 233 -15.68 12.89 13.66
CA ARG A 233 -16.34 12.28 12.48
C ARG A 233 -16.44 10.76 12.57
N PHE A 234 -16.11 10.19 13.72
CA PHE A 234 -16.22 8.76 13.94
C PHE A 234 -17.68 8.29 13.82
N SER A 235 -17.91 7.18 13.13
CA SER A 235 -19.23 6.63 12.87
C SER A 235 -19.19 5.11 12.83
N HIS A 236 -20.36 4.47 12.97
CA HIS A 236 -20.47 3.00 12.89
C HIS A 236 -19.90 2.42 11.58
N ARG A 237 -19.95 3.17 10.47
CA ARG A 237 -19.34 2.74 9.20
C ARG A 237 -17.83 2.56 9.32
N ILE A 238 -17.16 3.52 9.96
CA ILE A 238 -15.71 3.49 10.18
C ILE A 238 -15.36 2.36 11.15
N TYR A 239 -16.15 2.20 12.21
CA TYR A 239 -15.98 1.10 13.18
C TYR A 239 -16.04 -0.27 12.50
N VAL A 240 -17.07 -0.53 11.70
CA VAL A 240 -17.24 -1.81 10.98
C VAL A 240 -16.12 -2.02 9.98
N ALA A 241 -15.77 -0.99 9.19
CA ALA A 241 -14.71 -1.08 8.19
C ALA A 241 -13.35 -1.37 8.83
N TYR A 242 -12.96 -0.60 9.84
CA TYR A 242 -11.64 -0.73 10.47
C TYR A 242 -11.51 -2.01 11.29
N SER A 243 -12.51 -2.36 12.10
CA SER A 243 -12.45 -3.57 12.93
C SER A 243 -12.36 -4.83 12.07
N THR A 244 -13.09 -4.87 10.96
CA THR A 244 -13.04 -5.99 10.01
C THR A 244 -11.67 -6.05 9.32
N VAL A 245 -11.15 -4.92 8.83
CA VAL A 245 -9.83 -4.85 8.17
C VAL A 245 -8.72 -5.26 9.12
N TYR A 246 -8.76 -4.80 10.37
CA TYR A 246 -7.74 -5.12 11.36
C TYR A 246 -7.72 -6.62 11.70
N CYS A 247 -8.87 -7.21 12.03
CA CYS A 247 -8.93 -8.63 12.40
C CYS A 247 -8.52 -9.55 11.25
N ILE A 248 -9.14 -9.38 10.08
CA ILE A 248 -8.87 -10.25 8.92
C ILE A 248 -7.48 -9.98 8.36
N GLY A 249 -7.11 -8.70 8.20
CA GLY A 249 -5.80 -8.31 7.67
C GLY A 249 -4.63 -8.81 8.53
N THR A 250 -4.77 -8.76 9.85
CA THR A 250 -3.73 -9.23 10.78
C THR A 250 -3.58 -10.75 10.74
N ILE A 251 -4.68 -11.50 10.72
CA ILE A 251 -4.64 -12.97 10.62
C ILE A 251 -4.02 -13.40 9.28
N LEU A 252 -4.39 -12.73 8.19
CA LEU A 252 -3.86 -13.02 6.86
C LEU A 252 -2.37 -12.66 6.76
N SER A 253 -1.93 -11.51 7.30
CA SER A 253 -0.52 -11.12 7.22
C SER A 253 0.40 -12.10 7.96
N MET A 254 -0.06 -12.69 9.05
CA MET A 254 0.68 -13.73 9.77
C MET A 254 0.92 -15.02 8.97
N GLN A 255 0.13 -15.28 7.92
CA GLN A 255 0.29 -16.48 7.08
C GLN A 255 1.54 -16.42 6.19
N ILE A 256 2.11 -15.24 5.98
CA ILE A 256 3.36 -15.09 5.23
C ILE A 256 4.52 -15.48 6.14
N SER A 257 5.24 -16.55 5.80
CA SER A 257 6.31 -17.13 6.63
C SER A 257 7.38 -16.12 7.06
N PHE A 258 7.73 -15.17 6.18
CA PHE A 258 8.69 -14.11 6.51
C PHE A 258 8.17 -13.13 7.56
N VAL A 259 6.86 -12.89 7.59
CA VAL A 259 6.19 -11.99 8.55
C VAL A 259 5.94 -12.72 9.87
N GLY A 260 5.40 -13.94 9.81
CA GLY A 260 5.12 -14.76 11.01
C GLY A 260 4.37 -13.97 12.09
N PHE A 261 4.92 -13.92 13.30
CA PHE A 261 4.30 -13.24 14.44
C PHE A 261 4.69 -11.77 14.63
N GLN A 262 5.40 -11.17 13.65
CA GLN A 262 5.77 -9.74 13.70
C GLN A 262 4.57 -8.79 13.92
N PRO A 263 3.36 -9.03 13.37
CA PRO A 263 2.22 -8.13 13.59
C PRO A 263 1.77 -7.98 15.04
N VAL A 264 2.13 -8.93 15.92
CA VAL A 264 1.77 -8.89 17.35
C VAL A 264 2.97 -8.55 18.23
N MET A 265 4.18 -8.96 17.83
CA MET A 265 5.39 -8.74 18.65
C MET A 265 6.12 -7.44 18.33
N SER A 266 6.03 -6.94 17.10
CA SER A 266 6.76 -5.74 16.68
C SER A 266 6.04 -4.47 17.09
N SER A 267 6.82 -3.47 17.51
CA SER A 267 6.34 -2.11 17.79
C SER A 267 5.70 -1.44 16.57
N GLU A 268 6.06 -1.87 15.36
CA GLU A 268 5.59 -1.30 14.08
C GLU A 268 4.07 -1.44 13.87
N HIS A 269 3.47 -2.43 14.51
CA HIS A 269 2.05 -2.76 14.35
C HIS A 269 1.22 -2.30 15.56
N MET A 270 1.88 -1.74 16.59
CA MET A 270 1.22 -1.35 17.83
C MET A 270 0.24 -0.18 17.65
N LEU A 271 0.48 0.70 16.68
CA LEU A 271 -0.49 1.75 16.35
C LEU A 271 -1.83 1.15 15.89
N ALA A 272 -1.78 0.10 15.06
CA ALA A 272 -2.99 -0.58 14.60
C ALA A 272 -3.72 -1.28 15.74
N LEU A 273 -2.99 -1.98 16.62
CA LEU A 273 -3.59 -2.59 17.81
C LEU A 273 -4.18 -1.55 18.77
N GLY A 274 -3.46 -0.45 19.00
CA GLY A 274 -3.87 0.63 19.89
C GLY A 274 -5.14 1.34 19.40
N VAL A 275 -5.20 1.70 18.12
CA VAL A 275 -6.40 2.31 17.53
C VAL A 275 -7.54 1.31 17.46
N PHE A 276 -7.28 0.01 17.29
CA PHE A 276 -8.32 -1.02 17.39
C PHE A 276 -8.92 -1.07 18.80
N GLY A 277 -8.09 -1.13 19.85
CA GLY A 277 -8.56 -1.06 21.23
C GLY A 277 -9.36 0.23 21.51
N LEU A 278 -8.88 1.37 21.01
CA LEU A 278 -9.56 2.65 21.15
C LEU A 278 -10.90 2.69 20.41
N CYS A 279 -11.01 2.08 19.23
CA CYS A 279 -12.29 1.92 18.51
C CYS A 279 -13.33 1.16 19.35
N GLN A 280 -12.91 0.08 20.01
CA GLN A 280 -13.78 -0.74 20.85
C GLN A 280 -14.27 0.07 22.05
N LEU A 281 -13.35 0.75 22.74
CA LEU A 281 -13.67 1.58 23.90
C LEU A 281 -14.59 2.74 23.54
N HIS A 282 -14.28 3.49 22.48
CA HIS A 282 -15.09 4.62 22.02
C HIS A 282 -16.52 4.17 21.68
N SER A 283 -16.67 3.09 20.91
CA SER A 283 -17.99 2.58 20.51
C SER A 283 -18.79 2.03 21.70
N PHE A 284 -18.12 1.40 22.66
CA PHE A 284 -18.74 0.93 23.89
C PHE A 284 -19.22 2.09 24.77
N VAL A 285 -18.40 3.12 24.93
CA VAL A 285 -18.76 4.33 25.69
C VAL A 285 -19.97 5.03 25.05
N ASP A 286 -19.97 5.18 23.72
CA ASP A 286 -21.12 5.75 23.00
C ASP A 286 -22.40 4.92 23.19
N TYR A 287 -22.28 3.59 23.17
CA TYR A 287 -23.40 2.69 23.43
C TYR A 287 -23.94 2.85 24.85
N VAL A 288 -23.08 2.84 25.87
CA VAL A 288 -23.49 3.02 27.27
C VAL A 288 -24.13 4.38 27.49
N ARG A 289 -23.54 5.44 26.94
CA ARG A 289 -24.11 6.81 26.98
C ARG A 289 -25.50 6.87 26.36
N SER A 290 -25.77 6.08 25.30
CA SER A 290 -27.10 6.04 24.68
C SER A 290 -28.18 5.32 25.51
N LYS A 291 -27.78 4.52 26.50
CA LYS A 291 -28.68 3.70 27.33
C LYS A 291 -28.90 4.24 28.74
N MET A 292 -28.11 5.23 29.17
CA MET A 292 -28.14 5.77 30.52
C MET A 292 -28.49 7.25 30.51
N SER A 293 -28.93 7.79 31.66
CA SER A 293 -29.04 9.24 31.84
C SER A 293 -27.63 9.86 31.89
N ASN A 294 -27.51 11.15 31.54
CA ASN A 294 -26.21 11.84 31.59
C ASN A 294 -25.63 11.87 33.01
N GLU A 295 -26.50 11.92 34.03
CA GLU A 295 -26.10 11.93 35.44
C GLU A 295 -25.50 10.58 35.86
N ASP A 296 -26.17 9.48 35.54
CA ASP A 296 -25.66 8.13 35.83
C ASP A 296 -24.38 7.82 35.06
N PHE A 297 -24.28 8.32 33.82
CA PHE A 297 -23.07 8.18 33.00
C PHE A 297 -21.88 8.91 33.63
N ASP A 298 -22.06 10.14 34.13
CA ASP A 298 -20.98 10.90 34.77
C ASP A 298 -20.48 10.24 36.06
N VAL A 299 -21.39 9.64 36.84
CA VAL A 299 -21.03 8.86 38.03
C VAL A 299 -20.25 7.61 37.63
N LEU A 300 -20.73 6.85 36.64
CA LEU A 300 -20.05 5.65 36.14
C LEU A 300 -18.67 5.98 35.55
N PHE A 301 -18.56 7.06 34.76
CA PHE A 301 -17.32 7.49 34.15
C PHE A 301 -16.28 7.88 35.20
N LYS A 302 -16.68 8.65 36.22
CA LYS A 302 -15.79 9.00 37.35
C LYS A 302 -15.34 7.75 38.11
N ALA A 303 -16.25 6.80 38.38
CA ALA A 303 -15.91 5.55 39.05
C ALA A 303 -14.89 4.72 38.25
N ILE A 304 -15.08 4.60 36.94
CA ILE A 304 -14.17 3.87 36.05
C ILE A 304 -12.79 4.54 36.00
N VAL A 305 -12.72 5.86 35.84
CA VAL A 305 -11.45 6.60 35.77
C VAL A 305 -10.67 6.47 37.08
N VAL A 306 -11.33 6.60 38.23
CA VAL A 306 -10.69 6.42 39.55
C VAL A 306 -10.18 4.99 39.74
N THR A 307 -10.94 4.00 39.27
CA THR A 307 -10.54 2.59 39.34
C THR A 307 -9.34 2.30 38.43
N LEU A 308 -9.32 2.85 37.21
CA LEU A 308 -8.20 2.70 36.29
C LEU A 308 -6.94 3.43 36.76
N LEU A 309 -7.07 4.62 37.34
CA LEU A 309 -5.93 5.37 37.91
C LEU A 309 -5.33 4.66 39.12
N SER A 310 -6.17 4.07 39.98
CA SER A 310 -5.71 3.31 41.14
C SER A 310 -5.02 2.00 40.72
N ILE A 311 -5.61 1.24 39.80
CA ILE A 311 -4.99 0.01 39.25
C ILE A 311 -3.72 0.36 38.46
N GLY A 312 -3.76 1.40 37.63
CA GLY A 312 -2.62 1.87 36.84
C GLY A 312 -1.47 2.39 37.70
N GLY A 313 -1.78 3.05 38.82
CA GLY A 313 -0.77 3.46 39.82
C GLY A 313 -0.10 2.26 40.48
N VAL A 314 -0.86 1.23 40.84
CA VAL A 314 -0.34 -0.01 41.44
C VAL A 314 0.51 -0.80 40.43
N VAL A 315 0.00 -0.99 39.22
CA VAL A 315 0.70 -1.71 38.14
C VAL A 315 1.94 -0.94 37.67
N GLY A 316 1.86 0.38 37.57
CA GLY A 316 2.98 1.26 37.26
C GLY A 316 4.09 1.22 38.30
N ALA A 317 3.74 1.19 39.59
CA ALA A 317 4.70 1.00 40.68
C ALA A 317 5.38 -0.39 40.62
N ILE A 318 4.63 -1.45 40.29
CA ILE A 318 5.18 -2.81 40.14
C ILE A 318 6.10 -2.91 38.92
N LEU A 319 5.74 -2.27 37.80
CA LEU A 319 6.54 -2.26 36.57
C LEU A 319 7.82 -1.44 36.70
N THR A 320 7.79 -0.32 37.45
CA THR A 320 9.00 0.47 37.74
C THR A 320 9.94 -0.27 38.69
N VAL A 321 9.43 -1.01 39.67
CA VAL A 321 10.25 -1.84 40.56
C VAL A 321 10.87 -3.04 39.83
N THR A 322 10.22 -3.57 38.79
CA THR A 322 10.67 -4.79 38.09
C THR A 322 11.54 -4.55 36.86
N GLY A 323 11.73 -3.31 36.40
CA GLY A 323 12.68 -2.96 35.34
C GLY A 323 12.40 -3.57 33.96
N LYS A 324 11.20 -4.10 33.71
CA LYS A 324 10.85 -4.88 32.50
C LYS A 324 10.37 -4.05 31.30
N VAL A 325 10.50 -2.72 31.34
CA VAL A 325 10.08 -1.86 30.22
C VAL A 325 11.18 -1.87 29.16
N ALA A 326 11.01 -2.71 28.14
CA ALA A 326 11.94 -2.78 27.01
C ALA A 326 11.86 -1.49 26.16
N PRO A 327 13.00 -0.96 25.67
CA PRO A 327 13.04 0.19 24.79
C PRO A 327 12.59 -0.16 23.37
N TRP A 328 12.29 0.89 22.59
CA TRP A 328 11.88 0.83 21.20
C TRP A 328 12.97 0.21 20.30
N THR A 329 12.58 -0.57 19.29
CA THR A 329 13.52 -1.27 18.39
C THR A 329 14.25 -0.32 17.43
N GLY A 330 15.55 -0.53 17.24
CA GLY A 330 16.46 0.43 16.56
C GLY A 330 16.25 0.63 15.06
N ARG A 331 15.59 -0.28 14.34
CA ARG A 331 15.41 -0.20 12.87
C ARG A 331 14.35 0.83 12.43
N PHE A 332 13.47 1.25 13.33
CA PHE A 332 12.50 2.33 13.07
C PHE A 332 12.89 3.63 13.74
N TYR A 333 13.71 3.58 14.80
CA TYR A 333 14.35 4.78 15.33
C TYR A 333 15.16 5.49 14.25
N THR A 334 15.77 4.77 13.31
CA THR A 334 16.46 5.35 12.14
C THR A 334 15.57 6.10 11.15
N LEU A 335 14.27 5.75 11.06
CA LEU A 335 13.31 6.46 10.19
C LEU A 335 12.80 7.75 10.85
N LEU A 336 12.75 7.78 12.19
CA LEU A 336 12.40 8.95 12.98
C LEU A 336 13.61 9.88 13.18
N ASP A 337 14.78 9.29 13.47
CA ASP A 337 16.10 9.91 13.59
C ASP A 337 17.03 9.44 12.45
N PRO A 338 17.18 10.25 11.38
CA PRO A 338 17.97 9.90 10.21
C PRO A 338 19.48 9.81 10.50
N SER A 339 19.92 10.24 11.68
CA SER A 339 21.34 10.23 12.05
C SER A 339 21.79 8.86 12.59
N TYR A 340 20.87 8.06 13.14
CA TYR A 340 21.22 6.82 13.83
C TYR A 340 21.87 5.80 12.89
N ALA A 341 21.32 5.58 11.70
CA ALA A 341 21.83 4.59 10.74
C ALA A 341 23.23 4.96 10.25
N LYS A 342 23.44 6.25 9.98
CA LYS A 342 24.73 6.80 9.54
C LYS A 342 25.84 6.59 10.59
N TYR A 343 25.51 6.70 11.88
CA TYR A 343 26.49 6.56 12.95
C TYR A 343 26.69 5.13 13.45
N HIS A 344 25.66 4.28 13.41
CA HIS A 344 25.69 2.97 14.09
C HIS A 344 25.66 1.75 13.16
N ILE A 345 25.18 1.88 11.91
CA ILE A 345 25.01 0.74 10.99
C ILE A 345 25.53 1.12 9.59
N PRO A 346 26.85 0.99 9.33
CA PRO A 346 27.46 1.47 8.09
C PRO A 346 26.97 0.74 6.83
N ILE A 347 26.49 -0.51 6.97
CA ILE A 347 25.91 -1.27 5.85
C ILE A 347 24.68 -0.56 5.27
N ILE A 348 23.82 0.02 6.13
CA ILE A 348 22.63 0.75 5.67
C ILE A 348 23.05 2.06 5.00
N ALA A 349 23.99 2.80 5.60
CA ALA A 349 24.46 4.07 5.05
C ALA A 349 25.24 3.92 3.72
N SER A 350 25.73 2.72 3.40
CA SER A 350 26.51 2.43 2.18
C SER A 350 25.66 2.35 0.91
N VAL A 351 24.35 2.16 1.02
CA VAL A 351 23.44 2.07 -0.13
C VAL A 351 23.09 3.48 -0.62
N SER A 352 23.30 3.74 -1.91
CA SER A 352 23.05 5.07 -2.50
C SER A 352 21.59 5.53 -2.38
N GLU A 353 20.65 4.58 -2.37
CA GLU A 353 19.22 4.84 -2.27
C GLU A 353 18.76 5.35 -0.89
N HIS A 354 19.58 5.18 0.15
CA HIS A 354 19.30 5.66 1.49
C HIS A 354 19.81 7.08 1.75
N GLN A 355 20.30 7.77 0.71
CA GLN A 355 20.70 9.16 0.81
C GLN A 355 19.49 10.09 0.66
N PRO A 356 19.44 11.21 1.41
CA PRO A 356 18.33 12.14 1.34
C PRO A 356 18.22 12.78 -0.05
N THR A 357 16.98 13.05 -0.47
CA THR A 357 16.70 13.58 -1.81
C THR A 357 16.83 15.10 -1.86
N SER A 358 17.42 15.59 -2.96
CA SER A 358 17.53 17.03 -3.20
C SER A 358 16.27 17.59 -3.87
N TRP A 359 16.04 18.90 -3.79
CA TRP A 359 14.91 19.54 -4.48
C TRP A 359 14.94 19.30 -6.00
N ALA A 360 16.13 19.21 -6.59
CA ALA A 360 16.32 19.00 -8.02
C ALA A 360 15.77 17.64 -8.46
N SER A 361 15.93 16.61 -7.62
CA SER A 361 15.35 15.28 -7.84
C SER A 361 13.82 15.33 -7.85
N PHE A 362 13.21 16.03 -6.88
CA PHE A 362 11.75 16.22 -6.86
C PHE A 362 11.23 16.89 -8.13
N TYR A 363 11.90 17.95 -8.60
CA TYR A 363 11.50 18.62 -9.83
C TYR A 363 11.66 17.71 -11.06
N PHE A 364 12.75 16.95 -11.14
CA PHE A 364 13.03 16.05 -12.25
C PHE A 364 12.00 14.91 -12.35
N ASP A 365 11.61 14.34 -11.21
CA ASP A 365 10.73 13.16 -11.19
C ASP A 365 9.24 13.50 -11.39
N LEU A 366 8.82 14.70 -11.03
CA LEU A 366 7.40 15.08 -10.92
C LEU A 366 7.02 16.29 -11.78
N GLN A 367 7.98 17.14 -12.18
CA GLN A 367 7.78 18.34 -12.98
C GLN A 367 6.60 19.20 -12.49
N MET A 368 5.50 19.31 -13.25
CA MET A 368 4.34 20.14 -12.93
C MET A 368 3.62 19.65 -11.67
N LEU A 369 3.68 18.34 -11.37
CA LEU A 369 2.99 17.75 -10.23
C LEU A 369 3.48 18.32 -8.89
N VAL A 370 4.75 18.72 -8.80
CA VAL A 370 5.30 19.36 -7.59
C VAL A 370 4.55 20.65 -7.26
N PHE A 371 4.19 21.44 -8.27
CA PHE A 371 3.45 22.70 -8.07
C PHE A 371 1.95 22.49 -7.93
N MET A 372 1.39 21.48 -8.59
CA MET A 372 -0.04 21.16 -8.48
C MET A 372 -0.39 20.50 -7.16
N PHE A 373 0.55 19.80 -6.53
CA PHE A 373 0.30 19.04 -5.31
C PHE A 373 -0.19 19.92 -4.13
N PRO A 374 0.46 21.07 -3.78
CA PRO A 374 -0.05 21.98 -2.76
C PRO A 374 -1.44 22.53 -3.07
N VAL A 375 -1.74 22.81 -4.35
CA VAL A 375 -3.06 23.25 -4.80
C VAL A 375 -4.10 22.15 -4.58
N GLY A 376 -3.76 20.90 -4.89
CA GLY A 376 -4.60 19.73 -4.62
C GLY A 376 -4.89 19.54 -3.13
N LEU A 377 -3.87 19.69 -2.28
CA LEU A 377 -4.04 19.65 -0.82
C LEU A 377 -4.97 20.76 -0.33
N TYR A 378 -4.80 22.00 -0.80
CA TYR A 378 -5.68 23.11 -0.46
C TYR A 378 -7.16 22.81 -0.77
N PHE A 379 -7.46 22.22 -1.92
CA PHE A 379 -8.82 21.80 -2.26
C PHE A 379 -9.34 20.66 -1.39
N CYS A 380 -8.47 19.73 -0.95
CA CYS A 380 -8.83 18.68 0.00
C CYS A 380 -9.21 19.27 1.37
N PHE A 381 -8.47 20.28 1.84
CA PHE A 381 -8.79 21.01 3.07
C PHE A 381 -10.05 21.88 2.95
N SER A 382 -10.30 22.45 1.77
CA SER A 382 -11.48 23.29 1.54
C SER A 382 -12.80 22.53 1.66
N LYS A 383 -12.81 21.21 1.37
CA LYS A 383 -13.97 20.34 1.52
C LYS A 383 -13.58 19.07 2.28
N LEU A 384 -13.59 19.13 3.60
CA LEU A 384 -13.25 17.99 4.44
C LEU A 384 -14.34 16.89 4.38
N THR A 385 -13.99 15.80 3.71
CA THR A 385 -14.73 14.53 3.69
C THR A 385 -13.85 13.44 4.31
N ASP A 386 -14.45 12.34 4.74
CA ASP A 386 -13.70 11.22 5.36
C ASP A 386 -12.61 10.72 4.40
N ALA A 387 -12.90 10.65 3.09
CA ALA A 387 -11.91 10.28 2.07
C ALA A 387 -10.80 11.34 1.87
N ASN A 388 -11.12 12.63 1.97
CA ASN A 388 -10.13 13.69 1.81
C ASN A 388 -9.15 13.74 3.00
N ILE A 389 -9.62 13.44 4.21
CA ILE A 389 -8.76 13.34 5.39
C ILE A 389 -7.72 12.22 5.18
N PHE A 390 -8.14 11.07 4.65
CA PHE A 390 -7.21 10.00 4.27
C PHE A 390 -6.13 10.47 3.28
N LEU A 391 -6.53 11.17 2.21
CA LEU A 391 -5.58 11.67 1.21
C LEU A 391 -4.61 12.73 1.75
N ILE A 392 -5.08 13.61 2.63
CA ILE A 392 -4.23 14.61 3.28
C ILE A 392 -3.16 13.91 4.10
N LEU A 393 -3.54 12.95 4.93
CA LEU A 393 -2.59 12.17 5.74
C LEU A 393 -1.61 11.40 4.85
N TYR A 394 -2.12 10.76 3.79
CA TYR A 394 -1.28 10.05 2.83
C TYR A 394 -0.26 10.98 2.18
N GLY A 395 -0.70 12.15 1.69
CA GLY A 395 0.17 13.12 1.04
C GLY A 395 1.25 13.69 1.97
N VAL A 396 0.87 14.10 3.17
CA VAL A 396 1.81 14.70 4.15
C VAL A 396 2.83 13.67 4.64
N THR A 397 2.37 12.46 4.99
CA THR A 397 3.27 11.38 5.45
C THR A 397 4.21 10.94 4.32
N SER A 398 3.71 10.81 3.09
CA SER A 398 4.54 10.41 1.95
C SER A 398 5.60 11.46 1.60
N ILE A 399 5.28 12.77 1.67
CA ILE A 399 6.30 13.82 1.47
C ILE A 399 7.39 13.72 2.52
N TYR A 400 7.01 13.57 3.79
CA TYR A 400 7.98 13.48 4.87
C TYR A 400 8.93 12.29 4.70
N PHE A 401 8.42 11.14 4.27
CA PHE A 401 9.22 9.95 3.99
C PHE A 401 9.93 9.97 2.63
N ALA A 402 9.57 10.85 1.70
CA ALA A 402 10.28 10.99 0.42
C ALA A 402 11.47 11.94 0.51
N VAL A 403 11.41 12.93 1.42
CA VAL A 403 12.50 13.88 1.70
C VAL A 403 13.61 13.23 2.54
N ARG A 404 13.28 12.15 3.25
CA ARG A 404 14.16 11.41 4.15
C ARG A 404 14.60 10.11 3.51
#